data_AF-A0A1C5JQ84-F1
#
_entry.id   AF-A0A1C5JQ84-F1
#
_cell.length_a   1.000
_cell.length_b   1.000
_cell.length_c   1.000
_cell.angle_alpha   90.00
_cell.angle_beta   90.00
_cell.angle_gamma   90.00
#
_symmetry.space_group_name_H-M   'P 1'
#
loop_
_entity.id
_entity.type
_entity.pdbx_description
1 polymer ?
#
loop_
_entity_poly.entity_id
_entity_poly.type
_entity_poly.pdbx_seq_one_letter_code
_entity_poly.pdbx_strand_id
1 'polypeptide(L)'
;MRLLTADEFTATIGTPPTAADVEGPPPFDFWTYYDAIPHEHLAGHDFSREEVTNVWQMPDGIHQHVLIASGTPNVFMALVLNLRTASVLGHHLLDLNELYGLNQPPETPLDEQ
;
A
#
# COMPACT_ATOMS: atom_id res chain seq x y z
N MET A 1 -12.32 -10.48 -2.13
CA MET A 1 -11.33 -9.58 -2.74
C MET A 1 -9.96 -10.23 -2.74
N ARG A 2 -9.08 -9.94 -3.71
CA ARG A 2 -7.78 -10.62 -3.84
C ARG A 2 -6.73 -9.94 -2.95
N LEU A 3 -6.27 -10.65 -1.93
CA LEU A 3 -5.09 -10.31 -1.15
C LEU A 3 -3.84 -10.78 -1.91
N LEU A 4 -2.93 -9.87 -2.18
CA LEU A 4 -1.65 -10.14 -2.85
C LEU A 4 -0.61 -10.55 -1.82
N THR A 5 0.19 -11.56 -2.16
CA THR A 5 1.41 -11.84 -1.40
C THR A 5 2.44 -10.71 -1.59
N ALA A 6 3.46 -10.66 -0.73
CA ALA A 6 4.56 -9.71 -0.89
C ALA A 6 5.25 -9.84 -2.26
N ASP A 7 5.42 -11.08 -2.76
CA ASP A 7 6.01 -11.34 -4.07
C ASP A 7 5.10 -10.85 -5.21
N GLU A 8 3.79 -11.10 -5.13
CA GLU A 8 2.84 -10.64 -6.14
C GLU A 8 2.74 -9.10 -6.17
N PHE A 9 2.73 -8.46 -4.99
CA PHE A 9 2.76 -7.01 -4.88
C PHE A 9 4.07 -6.44 -5.44
N THR A 10 5.22 -6.97 -5.03
CA THR A 10 6.54 -6.49 -5.49
C THR A 10 6.72 -6.69 -7.00
N ALA A 11 6.18 -7.77 -7.57
CA ALA A 11 6.20 -8.01 -9.01
C ALA A 11 5.44 -6.95 -9.83
N THR A 12 4.54 -6.18 -9.20
CA THR A 12 3.83 -5.06 -9.85
C THR A 12 4.60 -3.74 -9.75
N ILE A 13 5.66 -3.67 -8.95
CA ILE A 13 6.49 -2.48 -8.81
C ILE A 13 7.48 -2.40 -9.98
N GLY A 14 7.31 -1.39 -10.83
CA GLY A 14 8.28 -1.05 -11.87
C GLY A 14 9.21 0.08 -11.44
N THR A 15 10.47 0.05 -11.90
CA THR A 15 11.50 1.02 -11.52
C THR A 15 11.91 1.93 -12.69
N PRO A 16 11.99 3.27 -12.49
CA PRO A 16 11.50 4.02 -11.33
C PRO A 16 9.99 4.30 -11.42
N PRO A 17 9.23 4.19 -10.32
CA PRO A 17 7.86 4.68 -10.27
C PRO A 17 7.83 6.21 -10.24
N THR A 18 6.73 6.80 -10.70
CA THR A 18 6.52 8.26 -10.68
C THR A 18 5.38 8.59 -9.70
N ALA A 19 5.57 9.61 -8.85
CA ALA A 19 4.52 10.10 -7.98
C ALA A 19 3.40 10.75 -8.81
N ALA A 20 2.15 10.36 -8.53
CA ALA A 20 0.96 11.02 -9.06
C ALA A 20 0.33 11.90 -7.98
N ASP A 21 -0.49 12.86 -8.41
CA ASP A 21 -1.19 13.77 -7.51
C ASP A 21 -2.27 13.01 -6.72
N VAL A 22 -2.18 13.09 -5.40
CA VAL A 22 -3.10 12.44 -4.45
C VAL A 22 -4.46 13.14 -4.44
N GLU A 23 -4.51 14.45 -4.70
CA GLU A 23 -5.77 15.21 -4.79
C GLU A 23 -6.38 15.18 -6.19
N GLY A 24 -5.68 14.57 -7.16
CA GLY A 24 -6.18 14.35 -8.49
C GLY A 24 -7.37 13.37 -8.51
N PRO A 25 -8.27 13.46 -9.51
CA PRO A 25 -9.36 12.50 -9.65
C PRO A 25 -8.79 11.10 -9.88
N PRO A 26 -9.33 10.05 -9.21
CA PRO A 26 -8.88 8.69 -9.41
C PRO A 26 -9.24 8.23 -10.84
N PRO A 27 -8.46 7.30 -11.43
CA PRO A 27 -8.70 6.82 -12.80
C PRO A 27 -10.05 6.11 -12.96
N PHE A 28 -10.58 5.54 -11.87
CA PHE A 28 -11.91 4.95 -11.75
C PHE A 28 -12.26 4.83 -10.26
N ASP A 29 -13.52 4.51 -9.94
CA ASP A 29 -13.95 4.26 -8.57
C ASP A 29 -13.37 2.94 -8.04
N PHE A 30 -12.35 3.02 -7.19
CA PHE A 30 -11.79 1.88 -6.46
C PHE A 30 -12.30 1.77 -5.02
N TRP A 31 -13.08 2.74 -4.52
CA TRP A 31 -13.59 2.73 -3.15
C TRP A 31 -14.57 1.58 -2.94
N THR A 32 -15.39 1.28 -3.94
CA THR A 32 -16.25 0.08 -3.94
C THR A 32 -15.46 -1.22 -3.68
N TYR A 33 -14.22 -1.33 -4.19
CA TYR A 33 -13.37 -2.49 -3.91
C TYR A 33 -12.79 -2.45 -2.49
N TYR A 34 -12.37 -1.26 -2.06
CA TYR A 34 -11.80 -1.02 -0.73
C TYR A 34 -12.81 -1.35 0.39
N ASP A 35 -14.04 -0.86 0.28
CA ASP A 35 -15.12 -1.10 1.24
C ASP A 35 -15.47 -2.59 1.39
N ALA A 36 -15.18 -3.37 0.36
CA ALA A 36 -15.41 -4.81 0.31
C ALA A 36 -14.19 -5.63 0.75
N ILE A 37 -13.10 -5.01 1.21
CA ILE A 37 -11.94 -5.71 1.79
C ILE A 37 -12.38 -6.39 3.10
N PRO A 38 -12.18 -7.71 3.23
CA PRO A 38 -12.45 -8.43 4.48
C PRO A 38 -11.64 -7.87 5.65
N HIS A 39 -12.25 -7.81 6.84
CA HIS A 39 -11.59 -7.33 8.06
C HIS A 39 -10.34 -8.15 8.42
N GLU A 40 -10.32 -9.44 8.09
CA GLU A 40 -9.16 -10.33 8.25
C GLU A 40 -7.93 -9.86 7.47
N HIS A 41 -8.11 -9.16 6.35
CA HIS A 41 -6.99 -8.62 5.56
C HIS A 41 -6.43 -7.31 6.12
N LEU A 42 -7.12 -6.69 7.09
CA LEU A 42 -6.65 -5.48 7.76
C LEU A 42 -5.64 -5.79 8.88
N ALA A 43 -5.45 -7.07 9.22
CA ALA A 43 -4.57 -7.58 10.28
C ALA A 43 -4.71 -6.86 11.64
N GLY A 44 -5.89 -6.34 11.95
CA GLY A 44 -6.16 -5.63 13.20
C GLY A 44 -5.78 -4.15 13.21
N HIS A 45 -5.31 -3.59 12.09
CA HIS A 45 -5.08 -2.15 11.95
C HIS A 45 -6.38 -1.39 11.69
N ASP A 46 -6.46 -0.17 12.22
CA ASP A 46 -7.59 0.73 12.01
C ASP A 46 -7.42 1.50 10.71
N PHE A 47 -8.38 1.36 9.80
CA PHE A 47 -8.40 2.02 8.49
C PHE A 47 -9.57 3.00 8.34
N SER A 48 -10.25 3.36 9.44
CA SER A 48 -11.45 4.21 9.45
C SER A 48 -11.27 5.64 8.90
N ARG A 49 -10.03 6.09 8.70
CA ARG A 49 -9.73 7.43 8.15
C ARG A 49 -9.83 7.51 6.63
N GLU A 50 -9.73 6.38 5.93
CA GLU A 50 -9.84 6.30 4.46
C GLU A 50 -8.96 7.33 3.73
N GLU A 51 -7.76 7.58 4.24
CA GLU A 51 -6.89 8.65 3.75
C GLU A 51 -5.88 8.11 2.73
N VAL A 52 -6.03 8.49 1.46
CA VAL A 52 -5.00 8.24 0.45
C VAL A 52 -3.81 9.15 0.76
N THR A 53 -2.64 8.57 0.95
CA THR A 53 -1.42 9.33 1.29
C THR A 53 -0.44 9.41 0.13
N ASN A 54 -0.37 8.37 -0.70
CA ASN A 54 0.52 8.33 -1.85
C ASN A 54 -0.13 7.62 -3.03
N VAL A 55 0.12 8.12 -4.24
CA VAL A 55 -0.23 7.44 -5.48
C VAL A 55 1.04 7.30 -6.34
N TRP A 56 1.34 6.09 -6.77
CA TRP A 56 2.52 5.78 -7.57
C TRP A 56 2.11 5.20 -8.92
N GLN A 57 2.50 5.87 -10.00
CA GLN A 57 2.36 5.36 -11.35
C GLN A 57 3.55 4.47 -11.71
N MET A 58 3.29 3.23 -12.11
CA MET A 58 4.33 2.33 -12.57
C MET A 58 4.72 2.65 -14.02
N PRO A 59 6.00 2.46 -14.40
CA PRO A 59 6.53 2.80 -15.72
C PRO A 59 5.95 1.94 -16.86
N ASP A 60 5.31 0.82 -16.55
CA ASP A 60 4.62 -0.01 -17.55
C ASP A 60 3.35 0.66 -18.12
N GLY A 61 2.86 1.73 -17.47
CA GLY A 61 1.62 2.41 -17.83
C GLY A 61 0.36 1.57 -17.59
N ILE A 62 0.48 0.44 -16.88
CA ILE A 62 -0.61 -0.49 -16.57
C ILE A 62 -0.95 -0.42 -15.11
N HIS A 63 0.05 -0.39 -14.23
CA HIS A 63 -0.17 -0.45 -12.80
C HIS A 63 -0.10 0.95 -12.16
N GLN A 64 -1.01 1.20 -11.24
CA GLN A 64 -0.95 2.35 -10.34
C GLN A 64 -1.18 1.85 -8.91
N HIS A 65 -0.32 2.24 -7.98
CA HIS A 65 -0.43 1.85 -6.59
C HIS A 65 -1.02 3.03 -5.80
N VAL A 66 -2.11 2.78 -5.10
CA VAL A 66 -2.76 3.75 -4.20
C VAL A 66 -2.52 3.28 -2.77
N LEU A 67 -1.87 4.10 -1.96
CA LEU A 67 -1.61 3.79 -0.55
C LEU A 67 -2.61 4.53 0.32
N ILE A 68 -3.41 3.77 1.06
CA ILE A 68 -4.36 4.27 2.03
C ILE A 68 -3.75 4.07 3.41
N ALA A 69 -3.64 5.14 4.21
CA ALA A 69 -3.06 5.08 5.53
C ALA A 69 -3.98 4.40 6.54
N SER A 70 -3.39 3.62 7.43
CA SER A 70 -4.04 3.22 8.66
C SER A 70 -3.82 4.27 9.76
N GLY A 71 -4.52 4.14 10.89
CA GLY A 71 -4.23 4.86 12.12
C GLY A 71 -2.90 4.46 12.77
N THR A 72 -2.28 3.37 12.32
CA THR A 72 -0.93 2.96 12.75
C THR A 72 0.12 3.57 11.83
N PRO A 73 1.11 4.33 12.36
CA PRO A 73 2.18 4.89 11.55
C PRO A 73 2.91 3.81 10.73
N ASN A 74 3.29 4.16 9.50
CA ASN A 74 4.00 3.31 8.56
C ASN A 74 3.28 2.01 8.13
N VAL A 75 1.97 1.90 8.39
CA VAL A 75 1.14 0.80 7.91
C VAL A 75 0.10 1.31 6.92
N PHE A 76 0.10 0.71 5.73
CA PHE A 76 -0.72 1.15 4.60
C PHE A 76 -1.47 -0.02 3.98
N MET A 77 -2.67 0.25 3.45
CA MET A 77 -3.35 -0.62 2.50
C MET A 77 -2.95 -0.19 1.10
N ALA A 78 -2.16 -0.99 0.40
CA ALA A 78 -1.75 -0.74 -0.97
C ALA A 78 -2.75 -1.40 -1.92
N LEU A 79 -3.52 -0.60 -2.67
CA LEU A 79 -4.33 -1.07 -3.78
C LEU A 79 -3.51 -1.04 -5.06
N VAL A 80 -3.48 -2.16 -5.79
CA VAL A 80 -2.86 -2.23 -7.11
C VAL A 80 -3.96 -2.11 -8.16
N LEU A 81 -4.01 -0.97 -8.84
CA LEU A 81 -4.96 -0.71 -9.92
C LEU A 81 -4.38 -1.21 -11.25
N ASN A 82 -5.23 -1.78 -12.10
CA ASN A 82 -4.95 -2.05 -13.50
C ASN A 82 -5.68 -1.01 -14.36
N LEU A 83 -4.92 -0.08 -14.94
CA LEU A 83 -5.42 1.02 -15.74
C LEU A 83 -5.95 0.60 -17.11
N ARG A 84 -5.54 -0.56 -17.64
CA ARG A 84 -6.07 -1.08 -18.92
C ARG A 84 -7.47 -1.64 -18.77
N THR A 85 -7.74 -2.32 -17.65
CA THR A 85 -9.04 -2.95 -17.37
C THR A 85 -9.95 -2.10 -16.49
N ALA A 86 -9.45 -0.96 -16.00
CA ALA A 86 -10.14 -0.09 -15.04
C ALA A 86 -10.67 -0.88 -13.83
N SER A 87 -9.80 -1.72 -13.24
CA SER A 87 -10.15 -2.59 -12.13
C SER A 87 -9.02 -2.71 -11.12
N VAL A 88 -9.34 -3.09 -9.88
CA VAL A 88 -8.34 -3.41 -8.87
C VAL A 88 -7.80 -4.83 -9.12
N LEU A 89 -6.49 -4.96 -9.31
CA LEU A 89 -5.79 -6.24 -9.47
C LEU A 89 -5.73 -7.04 -8.16
N GLY A 90 -5.61 -6.31 -7.04
CA GLY A 90 -5.51 -6.85 -5.70
C GLY A 90 -5.15 -5.75 -4.69
N HIS A 91 -5.08 -6.14 -3.43
CA HIS A 91 -4.59 -5.28 -2.35
C HIS A 91 -3.51 -6.00 -1.54
N HIS A 92 -2.65 -5.25 -0.87
CA HIS A 92 -1.61 -5.75 0.01
C HIS A 92 -1.51 -4.89 1.27
N LEU A 93 -1.40 -5.51 2.43
CA LEU A 93 -1.09 -4.80 3.67
C LEU A 93 0.42 -4.56 3.73
N LEU A 94 0.80 -3.30 3.60
CA LEU A 94 2.18 -2.86 3.65
C LEU A 94 2.50 -2.35 5.06
N ASP A 95 3.01 -3.23 5.91
CA ASP A 95 3.57 -2.86 7.22
C ASP A 95 5.07 -2.60 7.09
N LEU A 96 5.45 -1.33 6.99
CA LEU A 96 6.85 -0.94 6.91
C LEU A 96 7.56 -1.08 8.26
N ASN A 97 6.83 -1.12 9.37
CA ASN A 97 7.44 -1.36 10.68
C ASN A 97 7.92 -2.80 10.79
N GLU A 98 7.14 -3.76 10.29
CA GLU A 98 7.55 -5.16 10.20
C GLU A 98 8.68 -5.32 9.18
N LEU A 99 8.55 -4.72 7.99
CA LEU A 99 9.52 -4.86 6.90
C LEU A 99 10.91 -4.31 7.24
N TYR A 100 10.98 -3.20 7.98
CA TYR A 100 12.24 -2.52 8.29
C TYR A 100 12.60 -2.52 9.78
N GLY A 101 11.84 -3.23 10.62
CA GLY A 101 12.10 -3.30 12.06
C GLY A 101 11.94 -1.96 12.81
N LEU A 102 11.15 -1.02 12.28
CA LEU A 102 11.02 0.34 12.83
C LEU A 102 10.35 0.40 14.21
N ASN A 103 9.74 -0.70 14.65
CA ASN A 103 9.17 -0.84 15.98
C ASN A 103 10.20 -1.21 17.05
N GLN A 104 11.48 -1.40 16.69
CA GLN A 104 12.53 -1.67 17.67
C GLN A 104 13.13 -0.38 18.22
N PRO A 105 13.37 -0.27 19.55
CA PRO A 105 14.18 0.80 20.08
C PRO A 105 15.57 0.74 19.42
N PRO A 106 16.27 1.89 19.28
CA PRO A 106 17.61 1.90 18.68
C PRO A 106 18.48 0.86 19.37
N GLU A 107 19.05 -0.07 18.59
CA GLU A 107 20.07 -0.99 19.09
C GLU A 107 21.18 -0.13 19.69
N THR A 108 21.31 -0.17 21.01
CA THR A 108 22.41 0.54 21.69
C THR A 108 23.69 -0.15 21.24
N PRO A 109 24.63 0.54 20.57
CA PRO A 109 25.88 -0.09 20.16
C PRO A 109 26.58 -0.66 21.40
N LEU A 110 26.89 -1.95 21.37
CA LEU A 110 27.74 -2.61 22.36
C LEU A 110 29.19 -2.21 22.09
N ASP A 111 29.58 -0.99 22.47
CA ASP A 111 30.99 -0.59 22.47
C ASP A 111 31.26 0.37 23.63
N GLU A 112 31.32 -0.17 24.85
CA GLU A 112 32.14 0.34 25.97
C GLU A 112 32.50 -0.84 26.91
N GLN A 113 33.55 -1.60 26.58
CA GLN A 113 34.37 -2.36 27.55
C GLN A 113 35.86 -2.23 27.22
#